data_AF-A0AB38CZI9-F1
#
_entry.id   AF-A0AB38CZI9-F1
#
_cell.length_a   1.000
_cell.length_b   1.000
_cell.length_c   1.000
_cell.angle_alpha   90.00
_cell.angle_beta   90.00
_cell.angle_gamma   90.00
#
_symmetry.space_group_name_H-M   'P 1'
#
loop_
_entity.id
_entity.type
_entity.pdbx_description
1 polymer ?
#
loop_
_entity_poly.entity_id
_entity_poly.type
_entity_poly.pdbx_seq_one_letter_code
_entity_poly.pdbx_strand_id
1 'polypeptide(L)'
;MALPEGKQVIKELAALVLTVGVGAGVVGCGQHSTITAVPSSAGETSSSASAHPMVDVSAVWATKPLPPCDDYLGSDLTVPPGLSVPNHDSVAKTLAGVRSPGTLEWVKTKLGWLDKALSETRAGVIASAGTAGAKAQAQDFQRYVEHVRDELQSGRDITSDLDSTFIERCL
;
A
#
# COMPACT_ATOMS: atom_id res chain seq x y z
N MET A 1 -19.37 8.52 -53.47
CA MET A 1 -18.25 8.68 -52.51
C MET A 1 -18.55 7.80 -51.31
N ALA A 2 -17.63 7.14 -50.62
CA ALA A 2 -16.24 6.70 -50.85
C ALA A 2 -15.76 6.27 -49.45
N LEU A 3 -15.40 5.00 -49.27
CA LEU A 3 -14.70 4.47 -48.09
C LEU A 3 -13.18 4.75 -48.23
N PRO A 4 -12.35 4.78 -47.15
CA PRO A 4 -11.87 3.53 -46.53
C PRO A 4 -11.55 3.52 -45.01
N GLU A 5 -11.68 2.31 -44.45
CA GLU A 5 -10.83 1.57 -43.49
C GLU A 5 -10.10 2.21 -42.27
N GLY A 6 -10.03 1.42 -41.18
CA GLY A 6 -9.36 1.78 -39.91
C GLY A 6 -8.83 0.62 -39.04
N LYS A 7 -8.31 -0.45 -39.66
CA LYS A 7 -7.43 -1.55 -39.14
C LYS A 7 -7.65 -2.17 -37.73
N GLN A 8 -7.65 -3.50 -37.68
CA GLN A 8 -7.44 -4.31 -36.47
C GLN A 8 -6.05 -4.10 -35.84
N VAL A 9 -5.96 -4.31 -34.52
CA VAL A 9 -4.78 -4.94 -33.89
C VAL A 9 -5.27 -5.96 -32.85
N ILE A 10 -5.09 -7.25 -33.15
CA ILE A 10 -5.26 -8.34 -32.17
C ILE A 10 -3.93 -8.46 -31.40
N LYS A 11 -3.97 -8.58 -30.07
CA LYS A 11 -2.77 -8.87 -29.25
C LYS A 11 -2.87 -10.23 -28.57
N GLU A 12 -2.32 -11.23 -29.25
CA GLU A 12 -1.47 -12.30 -28.70
C GLU A 12 -1.66 -12.63 -27.21
N LEU A 13 -2.44 -13.68 -26.92
CA LEU A 13 -2.38 -14.39 -25.64
C LEU A 13 -1.23 -15.42 -25.68
N ALA A 14 -0.03 -14.99 -25.30
CA ALA A 14 1.14 -15.86 -25.24
C ALA A 14 1.02 -16.87 -24.08
N ALA A 15 0.62 -18.11 -24.39
CA ALA A 15 0.52 -19.19 -23.41
C ALA A 15 1.90 -19.76 -23.06
N LEU A 16 2.30 -19.65 -21.78
CA LEU A 16 3.56 -20.22 -21.29
C LEU A 16 3.41 -21.72 -21.00
N VAL A 17 3.99 -22.56 -21.86
CA VAL A 17 4.05 -24.01 -21.65
C VAL A 17 5.23 -24.36 -20.74
N LEU A 18 4.95 -24.97 -19.59
CA LEU A 18 5.97 -25.53 -18.69
C LEU A 18 6.10 -27.04 -18.92
N THR A 19 7.12 -27.44 -19.67
CA THR A 19 7.53 -28.84 -19.83
C THR A 19 8.42 -29.28 -18.67
N VAL A 20 7.95 -30.24 -17.87
CA VAL A 20 8.79 -30.97 -16.90
C VAL A 20 9.12 -32.34 -17.48
N GLY A 21 10.39 -32.54 -17.84
CA GLY A 21 10.87 -33.78 -18.47
C GLY A 21 11.01 -34.93 -17.47
N VAL A 22 10.65 -36.14 -17.90
CA VAL A 22 10.91 -37.38 -17.16
C VAL A 22 12.32 -37.86 -17.47
N GLY A 23 13.20 -37.91 -16.48
CA GLY A 23 14.53 -38.51 -16.56
C GLY A 23 14.63 -39.73 -15.65
N ALA A 24 15.04 -40.89 -16.19
CA ALA A 24 15.03 -42.15 -15.47
C ALA A 24 16.40 -42.85 -15.48
N GLY A 25 16.81 -43.32 -14.29
CA GLY A 25 17.83 -44.37 -14.11
C GLY A 25 19.30 -43.93 -14.11
N VAL A 26 20.03 -44.40 -13.10
CA VAL A 26 20.89 -45.58 -13.24
C VAL A 26 20.92 -46.36 -11.92
N VAL A 27 21.24 -47.66 -11.97
CA VAL A 27 21.30 -48.56 -10.81
C VAL A 27 22.75 -48.77 -10.38
N GLY A 28 23.03 -48.72 -9.08
CA GLY A 28 24.31 -49.09 -8.49
C GLY A 28 24.11 -49.95 -7.23
N CYS A 29 24.37 -51.25 -7.32
CA CYS A 29 24.20 -52.20 -6.21
C CYS A 29 25.52 -52.44 -5.47
N GLY A 30 25.51 -52.43 -4.13
CA GLY A 30 26.71 -52.63 -3.30
C GLY A 30 26.42 -52.80 -1.81
N GLN A 31 25.97 -54.01 -1.43
CA GLN A 31 25.79 -54.60 -0.09
C GLN A 31 26.38 -53.78 1.10
N HIS A 32 25.62 -53.28 2.08
CA HIS A 32 24.92 -54.02 3.17
C HIS A 32 25.92 -54.68 4.17
N SER A 33 25.90 -54.46 5.49
CA SER A 33 24.96 -53.80 6.44
C SER A 33 25.70 -52.69 7.26
N THR A 34 25.22 -51.98 8.30
CA THR A 34 24.05 -52.09 9.21
C THR A 34 23.52 -50.69 9.65
N ILE A 35 22.32 -50.67 10.23
CA ILE A 35 21.54 -49.56 10.79
C ILE A 35 22.20 -48.75 11.92
N THR A 36 22.20 -47.41 11.79
CA THR A 36 21.60 -46.44 12.76
C THR A 36 21.27 -45.15 12.02
N ALA A 37 20.25 -44.41 12.46
CA ALA A 37 19.59 -43.37 11.66
C ALA A 37 20.43 -42.10 11.42
N VAL A 38 20.15 -41.43 10.30
CA VAL A 38 20.78 -40.20 9.81
C VAL A 38 19.68 -39.26 9.31
N PRO A 39 19.76 -37.95 9.62
CA PRO A 39 19.79 -36.96 8.55
C PRO A 39 21.09 -36.14 8.65
N SER A 40 21.97 -36.14 7.64
CA SER A 40 21.76 -35.61 6.29
C SER A 40 21.61 -34.10 6.31
N SER A 41 22.72 -33.41 6.59
CA SER A 41 22.92 -32.00 6.27
C SER A 41 22.96 -31.82 4.75
N ALA A 42 21.78 -31.83 4.11
CA ALA A 42 21.63 -31.34 2.76
C ALA A 42 22.08 -29.86 2.74
N GLY A 43 22.90 -29.49 1.76
CA GLY A 43 23.45 -28.13 1.69
C GLY A 43 22.34 -27.10 1.55
N GLU A 44 22.20 -26.23 2.55
CA GLU A 44 21.22 -25.14 2.54
C GLU A 44 21.61 -24.08 1.50
N THR A 45 21.16 -24.25 0.25
CA THR A 45 20.92 -23.10 -0.65
C THR A 45 19.68 -22.34 -0.21
N SER A 46 19.71 -21.87 1.03
CA SER A 46 18.79 -20.86 1.57
C SER A 46 18.91 -19.63 0.69
N SER A 47 17.94 -19.50 -0.22
CA SER A 47 17.83 -18.36 -1.12
C SER A 47 17.45 -17.14 -0.30
N SER A 48 18.46 -16.52 0.31
CA SER A 48 18.35 -15.34 1.14
C SER A 48 18.02 -14.11 0.29
N ALA A 49 16.79 -14.09 -0.25
CA ALA A 49 16.11 -12.86 -0.59
C ALA A 49 16.24 -11.95 0.64
N SER A 50 16.95 -10.84 0.49
CA SER A 50 17.20 -9.93 1.59
C SER A 50 15.87 -9.35 2.04
N ALA A 51 15.36 -9.85 3.16
CA ALA A 51 14.10 -9.41 3.73
C ALA A 51 14.25 -7.96 4.19
N HIS A 52 13.89 -7.02 3.29
CA HIS A 52 13.90 -5.61 3.59
C HIS A 52 13.04 -5.36 4.85
N PRO A 53 13.57 -4.69 5.88
CA PRO A 53 12.87 -4.54 7.15
C PRO A 53 11.58 -3.73 6.94
N MET A 54 10.44 -4.33 7.27
CA MET A 54 9.14 -3.69 7.04
C MET A 54 9.03 -2.37 7.80
N VAL A 55 8.71 -1.30 7.07
CA VAL A 55 8.60 0.06 7.57
C VAL A 55 7.49 0.14 8.61
N ASP A 56 7.79 0.73 9.77
CA ASP A 56 6.80 1.02 10.80
C ASP A 56 6.04 2.29 10.44
N VAL A 57 4.81 2.13 9.97
CA VAL A 57 3.99 3.24 9.46
C VAL A 57 3.59 4.21 10.58
N SER A 58 3.38 3.71 11.79
CA SER A 58 3.09 4.55 12.95
C SER A 58 4.29 5.43 13.32
N ALA A 59 5.51 4.89 13.25
CA ALA A 59 6.73 5.66 13.45
C ALA A 59 6.95 6.73 12.36
N VAL A 60 6.67 6.43 11.09
CA VAL A 60 6.79 7.42 9.99
C VAL A 60 5.72 8.50 10.12
N TRP A 61 4.46 8.16 10.43
CA TRP A 61 3.40 9.16 10.65
C TRP A 61 3.74 10.17 11.76
N ALA A 62 4.54 9.77 12.76
CA ALA A 62 5.03 10.67 13.81
C ALA A 62 6.16 11.61 13.34
N THR A 63 6.87 11.32 12.24
CA THR A 63 7.92 12.19 11.70
C THR A 63 7.33 13.29 10.80
N LYS A 64 6.89 14.39 11.41
CA LYS A 64 6.40 15.59 10.73
C LYS A 64 7.55 16.60 10.48
N PRO A 65 7.50 17.40 9.40
CA PRO A 65 6.56 17.33 8.28
C PRO A 65 6.82 16.10 7.40
N LEU A 66 5.79 15.65 6.68
CA LEU A 66 5.86 14.51 5.77
C LEU A 66 5.96 14.99 4.31
N PRO A 67 7.04 14.64 3.58
CA PRO A 67 7.12 14.96 2.15
C PRO A 67 6.05 14.16 1.38
N PRO A 68 5.55 14.68 0.24
CA PRO A 68 6.21 15.70 -0.58
C PRO A 68 5.60 17.12 -0.49
N CYS A 69 4.60 17.36 0.38
CA CYS A 69 3.84 18.61 0.34
C CYS A 69 4.20 19.55 1.49
N ASP A 70 4.86 20.66 1.14
CA ASP A 70 5.21 21.74 2.09
C ASP A 70 3.97 22.58 2.51
N ASP A 71 2.94 22.65 1.65
CA ASP A 71 1.69 23.40 1.87
C ASP A 71 0.74 22.71 2.87
N TYR A 72 1.15 22.72 4.13
CA TYR A 72 0.38 22.24 5.27
C TYR A 72 -0.74 23.23 5.65
N LEU A 73 -1.95 23.01 5.15
CA LEU A 73 -3.13 23.87 5.40
C LEU A 73 -3.70 23.82 6.83
N GLY A 74 -2.93 23.28 7.79
CA GLY A 74 -3.00 23.64 9.20
C GLY A 74 -3.66 22.63 10.14
N SER A 75 -2.88 22.12 11.10
CA SER A 75 -3.38 21.65 12.40
C SER A 75 -4.22 22.73 13.10
N ASP A 76 -3.77 23.97 13.00
CA ASP A 76 -4.10 25.07 13.92
C ASP A 76 -5.46 25.75 13.65
N LEU A 77 -6.21 25.22 12.69
CA LEU A 77 -7.60 25.59 12.44
C LEU A 77 -8.43 25.43 13.72
N THR A 78 -9.00 26.55 14.20
CA THR A 78 -9.84 26.57 15.40
C THR A 78 -11.15 25.81 15.14
N VAL A 79 -11.32 24.69 15.82
CA VAL A 79 -12.52 23.84 15.72
C VAL A 79 -13.65 24.43 16.57
N PRO A 80 -14.84 24.73 15.99
CA PRO A 80 -15.99 25.19 16.78
C PRO A 80 -16.41 24.18 17.85
N PRO A 81 -16.80 24.62 19.07
CA PRO A 81 -17.24 23.72 20.13
C PRO A 81 -18.37 22.78 19.68
N GLY A 82 -18.19 21.48 19.91
CA GLY A 82 -19.15 20.44 19.52
C GLY A 82 -19.02 19.94 18.08
N LEU A 83 -18.18 20.55 17.23
CA LEU A 83 -17.86 19.99 15.91
C LEU A 83 -16.82 18.89 16.05
N SER A 84 -17.16 17.67 15.62
CA SER A 84 -16.17 16.61 15.43
C SER A 84 -15.49 16.78 14.07
N VAL A 85 -14.16 16.89 14.07
CA VAL A 85 -13.33 16.92 12.86
C VAL A 85 -12.32 15.77 12.90
N PRO A 86 -11.92 15.21 11.74
CA PRO A 86 -10.76 14.33 11.66
C PRO A 86 -9.50 15.00 12.23
N ASN A 87 -8.59 14.22 12.78
CA ASN A 87 -7.37 14.73 13.42
C ASN A 87 -6.22 13.70 13.36
N HIS A 88 -5.02 14.16 13.73
CA HIS A 88 -3.81 13.35 13.69
C HIS A 88 -3.90 12.04 14.49
N ASP A 89 -4.60 12.06 15.64
CA ASP A 89 -4.77 10.88 16.51
C ASP A 89 -5.73 9.85 15.91
N SER A 90 -6.79 10.29 15.24
CA SER A 90 -7.73 9.40 14.52
C SER A 90 -7.06 8.68 13.34
N VAL A 91 -6.17 9.37 12.62
CA VAL A 91 -5.33 8.77 11.57
C VAL A 91 -4.30 7.82 12.20
N ALA A 92 -3.55 8.26 13.22
CA ALA A 92 -2.57 7.43 13.92
C ALA A 92 -3.18 6.14 14.49
N LYS A 93 -4.40 6.22 15.05
CA LYS A 93 -5.16 5.07 15.55
C LYS A 93 -5.56 4.10 14.44
N THR A 94 -5.87 4.60 13.25
CA THR A 94 -6.19 3.76 12.09
C THR A 94 -4.94 3.11 11.49
N LEU A 95 -3.79 3.81 11.51
CA LEU A 95 -2.48 3.30 11.08
C LEU A 95 -1.73 2.48 12.16
N ALA A 96 -2.32 2.28 13.34
CA ALA A 96 -1.67 1.66 14.48
C ALA A 96 -1.23 0.21 14.19
N GLY A 97 0.06 -0.06 14.36
CA GLY A 97 0.64 -1.39 14.14
C GLY A 97 0.78 -1.80 12.66
N VAL A 98 0.49 -0.91 11.71
CA VAL A 98 0.70 -1.17 10.27
C VAL A 98 2.20 -1.30 9.99
N ARG A 99 2.57 -2.39 9.32
CA ARG A 99 3.90 -2.64 8.77
C ARG A 99 3.82 -2.70 7.26
N SER A 100 4.64 -1.90 6.59
CA SER A 100 4.67 -1.85 5.12
C SER A 100 5.87 -2.61 4.55
N PRO A 101 5.69 -3.45 3.51
CA PRO A 101 6.79 -3.97 2.71
C PRO A 101 7.25 -2.98 1.62
N GLY A 102 6.60 -1.81 1.47
CA GLY A 102 7.04 -0.74 0.59
C GLY A 102 8.32 -0.03 1.07
N THR A 103 8.94 0.78 0.21
CA THR A 103 10.14 1.55 0.60
C THR A 103 9.80 2.67 1.58
N LEU A 104 10.74 3.06 2.43
CA LEU A 104 10.57 4.18 3.36
C LEU A 104 10.21 5.50 2.64
N GLU A 105 10.69 5.66 1.41
CA GLU A 105 10.39 6.82 0.56
C GLU A 105 8.94 6.80 0.07
N TRP A 106 8.45 5.68 -0.48
CA TRP A 106 7.05 5.53 -0.89
C TRP A 106 6.08 5.66 0.30
N VAL A 107 6.42 5.04 1.46
CA VAL A 107 5.63 5.17 2.70
C VAL A 107 5.57 6.63 3.17
N LYS A 108 6.68 7.38 3.13
CA LYS A 108 6.66 8.81 3.45
C LYS A 108 5.76 9.59 2.50
N THR A 109 5.91 9.37 1.19
CA THR A 109 5.13 10.05 0.15
C THR A 109 3.62 9.83 0.31
N LYS A 110 3.17 8.57 0.47
CA LYS A 110 1.77 8.23 0.75
C LYS A 110 1.24 8.91 2.02
N LEU A 111 2.03 8.90 3.09
CA LEU A 111 1.65 9.55 4.35
C LEU A 111 1.64 11.09 4.24
N GLY A 112 2.46 11.71 3.38
CA GLY A 112 2.40 13.14 3.08
C GLY A 112 1.12 13.54 2.34
N TRP A 113 0.68 12.74 1.36
CA TRP A 113 -0.62 12.94 0.71
C TRP A 113 -1.79 12.76 1.68
N LEU A 114 -1.72 11.77 2.59
CA LEU A 114 -2.71 11.58 3.65
C LEU A 114 -2.77 12.77 4.64
N ASP A 115 -1.63 13.42 4.91
CA ASP A 115 -1.53 14.59 5.79
C ASP A 115 -2.11 15.88 5.15
N LYS A 116 -1.85 16.04 3.84
CA LYS A 116 -2.50 17.07 3.01
C LYS A 116 -4.02 16.86 2.99
N ALA A 117 -4.47 15.64 2.67
CA ALA A 117 -5.89 15.26 2.63
C ALA A 117 -6.58 15.46 4.00
N LEU A 118 -5.89 15.16 5.11
CA LEU A 118 -6.37 15.45 6.46
C LEU A 118 -6.58 16.96 6.68
N SER A 119 -5.63 17.78 6.26
CA SER A 119 -5.67 19.24 6.41
C SER A 119 -6.80 19.86 5.58
N GLU A 120 -6.91 19.48 4.30
CA GLU A 120 -8.00 19.90 3.40
C GLU A 120 -9.38 19.45 3.91
N THR A 121 -9.49 18.23 4.42
CA THR A 121 -10.72 17.71 5.04
C THR A 121 -11.12 18.53 6.25
N ARG A 122 -10.18 18.83 7.15
CA ARG A 122 -10.46 19.64 8.35
C ARG A 122 -10.94 21.04 7.97
N ALA A 123 -10.32 21.68 6.99
CA ALA A 123 -10.77 22.97 6.46
C ALA A 123 -12.19 22.90 5.90
N GLY A 124 -12.50 21.90 5.06
CA GLY A 124 -13.84 21.71 4.47
C GLY A 124 -14.94 21.41 5.49
N VAL A 125 -14.67 20.54 6.48
CA VAL A 125 -15.61 20.19 7.55
C VAL A 125 -15.90 21.37 8.47
N ILE A 126 -14.90 22.24 8.73
CA ILE A 126 -15.09 23.48 9.50
C ILE A 126 -15.87 24.52 8.67
N ALA A 127 -15.52 24.71 7.39
CA ALA A 127 -16.18 25.66 6.49
C ALA A 127 -17.65 25.29 6.19
N SER A 128 -18.00 24.00 6.25
CA SER A 128 -19.35 23.48 6.03
C SER A 128 -20.07 23.03 7.31
N ALA A 129 -19.58 23.47 8.48
CA ALA A 129 -20.06 23.03 9.80
C ALA A 129 -21.58 23.15 9.96
N GLY A 130 -22.19 22.14 10.59
CA GLY A 130 -23.65 22.05 10.78
C GLY A 130 -24.43 21.52 9.57
N THR A 131 -23.80 21.32 8.41
CA THR A 131 -24.44 20.72 7.24
C THR A 131 -24.30 19.19 7.20
N ALA A 132 -25.12 18.53 6.38
CA ALA A 132 -24.92 17.12 6.05
C ALA A 132 -23.61 16.87 5.26
N GLY A 133 -23.13 17.88 4.51
CA GLY A 133 -21.88 17.82 3.74
C GLY A 133 -20.65 17.64 4.64
N ALA A 134 -20.56 18.39 5.74
CA ALA A 134 -19.49 18.23 6.73
C ALA A 134 -19.41 16.79 7.27
N LYS A 135 -20.55 16.15 7.52
CA LYS A 135 -20.59 14.75 7.96
C LYS A 135 -20.13 13.79 6.85
N ALA A 136 -20.64 13.97 5.62
CA ALA A 136 -20.23 13.15 4.48
C ALA A 136 -18.71 13.24 4.24
N GLN A 137 -18.16 14.45 4.15
CA GLN A 137 -16.73 14.67 3.91
C GLN A 137 -15.85 14.02 4.99
N ALA A 138 -16.24 14.07 6.27
CA ALA A 138 -15.53 13.37 7.35
C ALA A 138 -15.62 11.83 7.24
N GLN A 139 -16.75 11.29 6.75
CA GLN A 139 -16.91 9.86 6.49
C GLN A 139 -16.16 9.39 5.23
N ASP A 140 -16.05 10.25 4.21
CA ASP A 140 -15.31 10.00 2.98
C ASP A 140 -13.81 9.97 3.25
N PHE A 141 -13.32 10.91 4.05
CA PHE A 141 -11.93 10.90 4.50
C PHE A 141 -11.59 9.68 5.36
N GLN A 142 -12.48 9.24 6.27
CA GLN A 142 -12.23 8.01 7.05
C GLN A 142 -12.06 6.77 6.14
N ARG A 143 -12.85 6.66 5.06
CA ARG A 143 -12.67 5.58 4.06
C ARG A 143 -11.34 5.72 3.31
N TYR A 144 -10.86 6.94 3.05
CA TYR A 144 -9.55 7.16 2.44
C TYR A 144 -8.40 6.80 3.39
N VAL A 145 -8.51 7.07 4.70
CA VAL A 145 -7.52 6.59 5.70
C VAL A 145 -7.49 5.06 5.76
N GLU A 146 -8.65 4.40 5.67
CA GLU A 146 -8.76 2.93 5.59
C GLU A 146 -8.18 2.38 4.29
N HIS A 147 -8.40 3.07 3.17
CA HIS A 147 -7.82 2.71 1.87
C HIS A 147 -6.28 2.81 1.87
N VAL A 148 -5.73 3.96 2.26
CA VAL A 148 -4.26 4.17 2.33
C VAL A 148 -3.62 3.21 3.34
N ARG A 149 -4.32 2.81 4.40
CA ARG A 149 -3.87 1.72 5.29
C ARG A 149 -3.69 0.39 4.54
N ASP A 150 -4.64 -0.01 3.71
CA ASP A 150 -4.59 -1.28 2.98
C ASP A 150 -3.49 -1.26 1.90
N GLU A 151 -3.31 -0.13 1.22
CA GLU A 151 -2.17 0.11 0.33
C GLU A 151 -0.85 -0.06 1.08
N LEU A 152 -0.69 0.64 2.20
CA LEU A 152 0.51 0.60 3.05
C LEU A 152 0.78 -0.82 3.55
N GLN A 153 -0.25 -1.59 3.95
CA GLN A 153 -0.08 -3.02 4.29
C GLN A 153 0.38 -3.87 3.10
N SER A 154 -0.09 -3.55 1.88
CA SER A 154 0.27 -4.27 0.66
C SER A 154 1.64 -3.86 0.06
N GLY A 155 2.17 -2.69 0.46
CA GLY A 155 3.42 -2.11 -0.01
C GLY A 155 3.40 -1.60 -1.45
N ARG A 156 2.20 -1.31 -1.98
CA ARG A 156 1.95 -0.80 -3.33
C ARG A 156 0.61 -0.07 -3.37
N ASP A 157 0.40 0.66 -4.45
CA ASP A 157 -0.85 1.35 -4.70
C ASP A 157 -1.99 0.36 -5.04
N ILE A 158 -3.22 0.69 -4.67
CA ILE A 158 -4.45 -0.07 -4.96
C ILE A 158 -5.47 0.93 -5.50
N THR A 159 -6.16 0.64 -6.61
CA THR A 159 -7.11 1.60 -7.18
C THR A 159 -8.39 1.73 -6.34
N SER A 160 -8.78 2.95 -6.00
CA SER A 160 -10.08 3.30 -5.43
C SER A 160 -10.79 4.39 -6.24
N ASP A 161 -12.11 4.50 -6.09
CA ASP A 161 -12.89 5.67 -6.48
C ASP A 161 -12.50 6.91 -5.66
N LEU A 162 -12.00 6.71 -4.43
CA LEU A 162 -11.54 7.77 -3.52
C LEU A 162 -10.32 8.54 -4.05
N ASP A 163 -9.45 7.92 -4.86
CA ASP A 163 -8.25 8.53 -5.46
C ASP A 163 -8.60 9.76 -6.31
N SER A 164 -9.81 9.77 -6.89
CA SER A 164 -10.34 10.90 -7.65
C SER A 164 -10.80 12.08 -6.78
N THR A 165 -11.05 11.83 -5.49
CA THR A 165 -11.50 12.81 -4.49
C THR A 165 -10.32 13.32 -3.66
N PHE A 166 -9.46 12.42 -3.20
CA PHE A 166 -8.27 12.70 -2.40
C PHE A 166 -7.03 12.56 -3.29
N ILE A 167 -6.80 13.58 -4.13
CA ILE A 167 -5.81 13.49 -5.20
C ILE A 167 -4.39 13.37 -4.63
N GLU A 168 -3.72 12.27 -4.96
CA GLU A 168 -2.39 11.88 -4.51
C GLU A 168 -1.25 12.67 -5.19
N ARG A 169 -1.25 13.98 -4.95
CA ARG A 169 -0.18 14.90 -5.32
C ARG A 169 -0.26 16.18 -4.50
N CYS A 170 0.87 16.88 -4.41
CA CYS A 170 0.86 18.31 -4.12
C CYS A 170 0.39 19.04 -5.39
N LEU A 171 -0.33 20.15 -5.22
CA LEU A 171 -0.99 20.92 -6.28
C LEU A 171 -0.52 22.37 -6.27
#